data_AF-A0A524FJF0-F1
#
_entry.id   AF-A0A524FJF0-F1
#
_cell.length_a   1.000
_cell.length_b   1.000
_cell.length_c   1.000
_cell.angle_alpha   90.00
_cell.angle_beta   90.00
_cell.angle_gamma   90.00
#
_symmetry.space_group_name_H-M   'P 1'
#
loop_
_entity.id
_entity.type
_entity.pdbx_description
1 polymer ?
#
loop_
_entity_poly.entity_id
_entity_poly.type
_entity_poly.pdbx_seq_one_letter_code
_entity_poly.pdbx_strand_id
1 'polypeptide(L)'
;MEDLIDKYVVEEKKSLLRQKLAKVFELITKTEDFLERIVKRKVKFYEDDYTFTDAERELIEKVKAEYSSFYLELRSAMPQTDEQRFMDMKELKDAISILESFDAESYEIKERAHDAGTGIFYDKMSRKIMYIIDDYKLSEFAFVPIQSIKYYAFSTIKNIKDEDFIPILTIMKETNLISDIIEINPQFQIIVFDEEKKLELSIPEKVLLSFAYDEDLLTLHKLMELTEWKEDYAKKILTELINRGIISVEDEVIKVKSFSEINERIKWNTLIENKTQQEKIEEERKYEKKKEREHQFKKKIAKEKQINIFDEKISEPDKEEVFEEITFKEKPSVKELPSPQKRLEIEKKRRTEEMTDVIDALDNIMPTESTTIKEAEELLENEGPDPQDLVSELILNYHENFSLINGGISQYEKIKKYIEQELENVPEEMLKKTLEQLWELRLIHEKIIIGDYDFFLFKDISLKDDDKEFFKFAINKKPMKSEDFIQGLNWEEYKIRWTIERLQEKGLLRIENDYIIIPGIIQLE
;
A
#
# COMPACT_ATOMS: atom_id res chain seq x y z
N MET A 1 42.84 -0.40 -15.46
CA MET A 1 42.36 0.16 -14.18
C MET A 1 43.01 1.51 -13.87
N GLU A 2 44.30 1.71 -14.20
CA GLU A 2 44.97 3.02 -14.05
C GLU A 2 44.28 4.14 -14.86
N ASP A 3 43.83 3.85 -16.09
CA ASP A 3 43.08 4.80 -16.93
C ASP A 3 41.73 5.24 -16.33
N LEU A 4 41.11 4.41 -15.49
CA LEU A 4 39.83 4.71 -14.82
C LEU A 4 40.04 5.62 -13.60
N ILE A 5 41.13 5.43 -12.88
CA ILE A 5 41.50 6.27 -11.73
C ILE A 5 41.87 7.68 -12.22
N ASP A 6 42.53 7.79 -13.36
CA ASP A 6 42.92 9.08 -13.91
C ASP A 6 41.76 9.89 -14.48
N LYS A 7 40.70 9.22 -14.93
CA LYS A 7 39.52 9.84 -15.54
C LYS A 7 38.43 10.25 -14.55
N TYR A 8 38.32 9.57 -13.40
CA TYR A 8 37.16 9.73 -12.49
C TYR A 8 37.49 10.13 -11.04
N VAL A 9 38.77 10.23 -10.66
CA VAL A 9 39.17 10.58 -9.28
C VAL A 9 39.85 11.95 -9.25
N VAL A 10 39.46 12.81 -8.30
CA VAL A 10 40.06 14.14 -8.10
C VAL A 10 41.55 14.01 -7.74
N GLU A 11 42.38 14.88 -8.32
CA GLU A 11 43.85 14.78 -8.35
C GLU A 11 44.50 14.58 -6.96
N GLU A 12 43.95 15.23 -5.94
CA GLU A 12 44.39 15.14 -4.54
C GLU A 12 44.19 13.75 -3.90
N LYS A 13 43.21 12.95 -4.37
CA LYS A 13 42.90 11.62 -3.82
C LYS A 13 43.46 10.46 -4.65
N LYS A 14 43.98 10.73 -5.86
CA LYS A 14 44.55 9.71 -6.76
C LYS A 14 45.74 8.97 -6.13
N SER A 15 46.63 9.69 -5.45
CA SER A 15 47.84 9.11 -4.83
C SER A 15 47.49 8.15 -3.68
N LEU A 16 46.54 8.54 -2.82
CA LEU A 16 46.05 7.71 -1.71
C LEU A 16 45.36 6.44 -2.22
N LEU A 17 44.56 6.56 -3.28
CA LEU A 17 43.81 5.45 -3.86
C LEU A 17 44.74 4.46 -4.57
N ARG A 18 45.76 4.95 -5.29
CA ARG A 18 46.84 4.12 -5.86
C ARG A 18 47.63 3.37 -4.78
N GLN A 19 47.95 4.03 -3.66
CA GLN A 19 48.61 3.36 -2.53
C GLN A 19 47.73 2.29 -1.86
N LYS A 20 46.44 2.55 -1.67
CA LYS A 20 45.50 1.55 -1.12
C LYS A 20 45.35 0.35 -2.05
N LEU A 21 45.23 0.58 -3.36
CA LEU A 21 45.16 -0.49 -4.35
C LEU A 21 46.46 -1.29 -4.41
N ALA A 22 47.62 -0.64 -4.37
CA ALA A 22 48.91 -1.32 -4.30
C ALA A 22 49.01 -2.24 -3.07
N LYS A 23 48.55 -1.77 -1.89
CA LYS A 23 48.48 -2.60 -0.68
C LYS A 23 47.52 -3.77 -0.81
N VAL A 24 46.38 -3.58 -1.46
CA VAL A 24 45.42 -4.67 -1.73
C VAL A 24 46.04 -5.72 -2.66
N PHE A 25 46.72 -5.29 -3.73
CA PHE A 25 47.43 -6.22 -4.61
C PHE A 25 48.57 -6.96 -3.90
N GLU A 26 49.31 -6.28 -3.03
CA GLU A 26 50.35 -6.91 -2.20
C GLU A 26 49.76 -7.95 -1.23
N LEU A 27 48.57 -7.68 -0.68
CA LEU A 27 47.83 -8.64 0.15
C LEU A 27 47.33 -9.84 -0.65
N ILE A 28 46.78 -9.61 -1.84
CA ILE A 28 46.31 -10.68 -2.74
C ILE A 28 47.47 -11.58 -3.12
N THR A 29 48.57 -11.02 -3.62
CA THR A 29 49.77 -11.79 -3.99
C THR A 29 50.38 -12.55 -2.82
N LYS A 30 50.45 -11.96 -1.62
CA LYS A 30 50.88 -12.70 -0.41
C LYS A 30 49.94 -13.85 -0.05
N THR A 31 48.63 -13.68 -0.26
CA THR A 31 47.62 -14.70 0.04
C THR A 31 47.68 -15.83 -0.99
N GLU A 32 47.89 -15.50 -2.27
CA GLU A 32 48.10 -16.46 -3.35
C GLU A 32 49.38 -17.26 -3.12
N ASP A 33 50.51 -16.61 -2.80
CA ASP A 33 51.77 -17.27 -2.46
C ASP A 33 51.64 -18.20 -1.24
N PHE A 34 50.85 -17.79 -0.25
CA PHE A 34 50.60 -18.59 0.95
C PHE A 34 49.76 -19.83 0.63
N LEU A 35 48.70 -19.67 -0.17
CA LEU A 35 47.87 -20.78 -0.66
C LEU A 35 48.69 -21.73 -1.52
N GLU A 36 49.52 -21.22 -2.44
CA GLU A 36 50.36 -22.04 -3.30
C GLU A 36 51.39 -22.84 -2.50
N ARG A 37 51.95 -22.24 -1.42
CA ARG A 37 52.84 -22.96 -0.49
C ARG A 37 52.13 -24.02 0.33
N ILE A 38 50.89 -23.78 0.76
CA ILE A 38 50.08 -24.79 1.48
C ILE A 38 49.72 -25.93 0.54
N VAL A 39 49.28 -25.62 -0.67
CA VAL A 39 48.92 -26.62 -1.68
C VAL A 39 50.14 -27.45 -2.07
N LYS A 40 51.29 -26.83 -2.37
CA LYS A 40 52.53 -27.57 -2.67
C LYS A 40 52.99 -28.45 -1.51
N ARG A 41 52.81 -28.01 -0.25
CA ARG A 41 53.13 -28.83 0.93
C ARG A 41 52.19 -30.02 1.07
N LYS A 42 50.87 -29.82 0.89
CA LYS A 42 49.89 -30.91 0.95
C LYS A 42 50.08 -31.89 -0.22
N VAL A 43 50.29 -31.40 -1.44
CA VAL A 43 50.51 -32.25 -2.62
C VAL A 43 51.79 -33.08 -2.49
N LYS A 44 52.92 -32.49 -2.03
CA LYS A 44 54.14 -33.27 -1.74
C LYS A 44 53.93 -34.34 -0.67
N PHE A 45 53.15 -34.03 0.37
CA PHE A 45 52.81 -34.99 1.43
C PHE A 45 52.02 -36.20 0.88
N TYR A 46 51.20 -35.99 -0.16
CA TYR A 46 50.46 -37.07 -0.83
C TYR A 46 51.25 -37.77 -1.95
N GLU A 47 52.24 -37.12 -2.57
CA GLU A 47 53.11 -37.72 -3.59
C GLU A 47 54.21 -38.62 -3.00
N ASP A 48 54.71 -38.31 -1.79
CA ASP A 48 55.80 -39.07 -1.16
C ASP A 48 55.30 -40.34 -0.42
N ASP A 49 54.02 -40.43 -0.01
CA ASP A 49 53.46 -41.56 0.77
C ASP A 49 52.72 -42.62 -0.07
N TYR A 50 52.49 -42.39 -1.37
CA TYR A 50 51.76 -43.33 -2.23
C TYR A 50 52.51 -43.65 -3.53
N THR A 51 52.99 -44.89 -3.63
CA THR A 51 53.40 -45.46 -4.93
C THR A 51 52.14 -45.81 -5.72
N PHE A 52 51.58 -44.83 -6.43
CA PHE A 52 50.47 -45.03 -7.35
C PHE A 52 50.86 -46.00 -8.48
N THR A 53 49.98 -46.94 -8.77
CA THR A 53 50.09 -47.80 -9.96
C THR A 53 49.81 -46.99 -11.23
N ASP A 54 50.36 -47.40 -12.39
CA ASP A 54 50.23 -46.62 -13.65
C ASP A 54 48.76 -46.34 -14.04
N ALA A 55 47.83 -47.23 -13.66
CA ALA A 55 46.40 -47.06 -13.88
C ALA A 55 45.78 -45.95 -13.01
N GLU A 56 46.27 -45.75 -11.78
CA GLU A 56 45.80 -44.68 -10.89
C GLU A 56 46.33 -43.32 -11.36
N ARG A 57 47.53 -43.27 -11.94
CA ARG A 57 48.06 -42.04 -12.58
C ARG A 57 47.23 -41.61 -13.78
N GLU A 58 46.84 -42.55 -14.65
CA GLU A 58 45.94 -42.23 -15.78
C GLU A 58 44.56 -41.74 -15.31
N LEU A 59 44.03 -42.32 -14.23
CA LEU A 59 42.75 -41.89 -13.66
C LEU A 59 42.85 -40.47 -13.09
N ILE A 60 43.93 -40.19 -12.35
CA ILE A 60 44.18 -38.85 -11.78
C ILE A 60 44.37 -37.81 -12.89
N GLU A 61 45.09 -38.13 -13.97
CA GLU A 61 45.22 -37.20 -15.10
C GLU A 61 43.90 -36.93 -15.81
N LYS A 62 43.06 -37.95 -16.00
CA LYS A 62 41.70 -37.77 -16.57
C LYS A 62 40.83 -36.90 -15.67
N VAL A 63 40.81 -37.17 -14.36
CA VAL A 63 40.04 -36.38 -13.40
C VAL A 63 40.57 -34.94 -13.34
N LYS A 64 41.89 -34.74 -13.46
CA LYS A 64 42.49 -33.41 -13.50
C LYS A 64 42.11 -32.66 -14.79
N ALA A 65 42.04 -33.34 -15.92
CA ALA A 65 41.56 -32.75 -17.18
C ALA A 65 40.08 -32.37 -17.11
N GLU A 66 39.23 -33.26 -16.57
CA GLU A 66 37.79 -33.00 -16.38
C GLU A 66 37.53 -31.86 -15.38
N TYR A 67 38.29 -31.83 -14.27
CA TYR A 67 38.20 -30.74 -13.30
C TYR A 67 38.68 -29.41 -13.90
N SER A 68 39.69 -29.44 -14.76
CA SER A 68 40.19 -28.25 -15.46
C SER A 68 39.16 -27.72 -16.47
N SER A 69 38.48 -28.60 -17.21
CA SER A 69 37.39 -28.20 -18.11
C SER A 69 36.19 -27.66 -17.33
N PHE A 70 35.81 -28.30 -16.23
CA PHE A 70 34.73 -27.84 -15.35
C PHE A 70 35.05 -26.47 -14.70
N TYR A 71 36.29 -26.25 -14.27
CA TYR A 71 36.72 -24.96 -13.72
C TYR A 71 36.78 -23.84 -14.77
N LEU A 72 37.07 -24.18 -16.03
CA LEU A 72 36.99 -23.25 -17.17
C LEU A 72 35.52 -22.88 -17.49
N GLU A 73 34.59 -23.84 -17.38
CA GLU A 73 33.14 -23.58 -17.52
C GLU A 73 32.61 -22.72 -16.37
N LEU A 74 33.03 -22.96 -15.12
CA LEU A 74 32.63 -22.15 -13.96
C LEU A 74 33.17 -20.71 -13.99
N ARG A 75 34.29 -20.46 -14.65
CA ARG A 75 34.77 -19.07 -14.93
C ARG A 75 33.89 -18.34 -15.96
N SER A 76 32.97 -19.03 -16.63
CA SER A 76 32.22 -18.54 -17.79
C SER A 76 30.72 -18.36 -17.52
N ALA A 77 30.35 -17.76 -16.38
CA ALA A 77 29.03 -17.10 -16.26
C ALA A 77 28.95 -15.78 -17.06
N MET A 78 30.05 -15.37 -17.72
CA MET A 78 30.05 -14.34 -18.74
C MET A 78 29.96 -14.98 -20.13
N PRO A 79 29.07 -14.50 -21.01
CA PRO A 79 28.99 -15.00 -22.38
C PRO A 79 30.30 -14.71 -23.12
N GLN A 80 30.87 -15.72 -23.78
CA GLN A 80 32.16 -15.59 -24.48
C GLN A 80 32.01 -14.99 -25.89
N THR A 81 30.80 -15.04 -26.45
CA THR A 81 30.47 -14.49 -27.77
C THR A 81 29.22 -13.61 -27.70
N ASP A 82 29.10 -12.68 -28.65
CA ASP A 82 27.92 -11.81 -28.74
C ASP A 82 26.62 -12.60 -29.02
N GLU A 83 26.74 -13.77 -29.67
CA GLU A 83 25.61 -14.68 -29.89
C GLU A 83 25.12 -15.35 -28.60
N GLN A 84 26.04 -15.83 -27.74
CA GLN A 84 25.69 -16.34 -26.41
C GLN A 84 25.08 -15.24 -25.55
N ARG A 85 25.65 -14.03 -25.60
CA ARG A 85 25.11 -12.87 -24.88
C ARG A 85 23.68 -12.55 -25.32
N PHE A 86 23.37 -12.67 -26.61
CA PHE A 86 22.03 -12.44 -27.12
C PHE A 86 21.05 -13.51 -26.64
N MET A 87 21.46 -14.78 -26.62
CA MET A 87 20.65 -15.90 -26.14
C MET A 87 20.40 -15.80 -24.63
N ASP A 88 21.43 -15.57 -23.83
CA ASP A 88 21.31 -15.40 -22.37
C ASP A 88 20.41 -14.20 -22.03
N MET A 89 20.55 -13.10 -22.77
CA MET A 89 19.73 -11.90 -22.56
C MET A 89 18.29 -12.08 -23.03
N LYS A 90 18.04 -12.97 -24.00
CA LYS A 90 16.70 -13.38 -24.41
C LYS A 90 16.06 -14.28 -23.36
N GLU A 91 16.79 -15.28 -22.86
CA GLU A 91 16.31 -16.16 -21.79
C GLU A 91 16.03 -15.38 -20.50
N LEU A 92 16.87 -14.40 -20.15
CA LEU A 92 16.61 -13.47 -19.05
C LEU A 92 15.36 -12.62 -19.29
N LYS A 93 15.15 -12.11 -20.50
CA LYS A 93 13.93 -11.34 -20.83
C LYS A 93 12.68 -12.21 -20.78
N ASP A 94 12.77 -13.46 -21.24
CA ASP A 94 11.66 -14.41 -21.20
C ASP A 94 11.34 -14.79 -19.73
N ALA A 95 12.38 -15.02 -18.91
CA ALA A 95 12.21 -15.27 -17.47
C ALA A 95 11.65 -14.06 -16.71
N ILE A 96 12.11 -12.84 -17.03
CA ILE A 96 11.56 -11.59 -16.50
C ILE A 96 10.10 -11.45 -16.93
N SER A 97 9.77 -11.70 -18.20
CA SER A 97 8.38 -11.63 -18.68
C SER A 97 7.46 -12.63 -17.99
N ILE A 98 7.95 -13.84 -17.68
CA ILE A 98 7.21 -14.83 -16.90
C ILE A 98 7.00 -14.33 -15.46
N LEU A 99 8.02 -13.78 -14.82
CA LEU A 99 7.91 -13.19 -13.47
C LEU A 99 6.97 -11.98 -13.44
N GLU A 100 7.07 -11.09 -14.44
CA GLU A 100 6.18 -9.96 -14.64
C GLU A 100 4.74 -10.41 -14.92
N SER A 101 4.52 -11.57 -15.56
CA SER A 101 3.17 -12.13 -15.71
C SER A 101 2.59 -12.63 -14.37
N PHE A 102 3.43 -13.17 -13.48
CA PHE A 102 3.00 -13.53 -12.12
C PHE A 102 2.74 -12.30 -11.24
N ASP A 103 3.51 -11.22 -11.41
CA ASP A 103 3.23 -9.94 -10.74
C ASP A 103 2.02 -9.24 -11.35
N ALA A 104 1.81 -9.29 -12.67
CA ALA A 104 0.64 -8.73 -13.33
C ALA A 104 -0.67 -9.39 -12.89
N GLU A 105 -0.67 -10.72 -12.65
CA GLU A 105 -1.82 -11.41 -12.05
C GLU A 105 -2.13 -10.96 -10.60
N SER A 106 -1.18 -10.31 -9.92
CA SER A 106 -1.33 -9.78 -8.57
C SER A 106 -1.73 -8.29 -8.54
N TYR A 107 -1.53 -7.54 -9.63
CA TYR A 107 -1.93 -6.14 -9.77
C TYR A 107 -3.17 -5.91 -10.64
N GLU A 108 -3.56 -6.88 -11.48
CA GLU A 108 -4.93 -6.91 -11.97
C GLU A 108 -5.82 -7.25 -10.78
N ILE A 109 -6.46 -6.20 -10.25
CA ILE A 109 -7.71 -6.33 -9.52
C ILE A 109 -8.59 -7.19 -10.40
N LYS A 110 -8.62 -8.52 -10.16
CA LYS A 110 -9.63 -9.38 -10.75
C LYS A 110 -10.94 -8.65 -10.49
N GLU A 111 -11.61 -8.20 -11.54
CA GLU A 111 -13.04 -7.90 -11.50
C GLU A 111 -13.62 -9.04 -10.68
N ARG A 112 -14.13 -8.71 -9.47
CA ARG A 112 -14.59 -9.71 -8.52
C ARG A 112 -15.47 -10.65 -9.31
N ALA A 113 -15.03 -11.91 -9.49
CA ALA A 113 -15.84 -12.94 -10.10
C ALA A 113 -17.22 -12.80 -9.47
N HIS A 114 -18.25 -12.45 -10.26
CA HIS A 114 -19.56 -12.04 -9.76
C HIS A 114 -19.94 -12.95 -8.60
N ASP A 115 -19.75 -12.44 -7.40
CA ASP A 115 -19.80 -13.27 -6.21
C ASP A 115 -21.27 -13.62 -6.06
N ALA A 116 -21.65 -14.88 -6.29
CA ALA A 116 -23.05 -15.26 -6.27
C ALA A 116 -23.72 -14.82 -4.94
N GLY A 117 -22.92 -14.69 -3.87
CA GLY A 117 -23.33 -14.10 -2.59
C GLY A 117 -23.67 -12.60 -2.64
N THR A 118 -22.96 -11.75 -3.39
CA THR A 118 -23.29 -10.32 -3.51
C THR A 118 -24.54 -10.10 -4.34
N GLY A 119 -24.73 -10.87 -5.42
CA GLY A 119 -25.96 -10.86 -6.19
C GLY A 119 -27.19 -11.25 -5.37
N ILE A 120 -27.09 -12.33 -4.59
CA ILE A 120 -28.16 -12.77 -3.67
C ILE A 120 -28.41 -11.73 -2.57
N PHE A 121 -27.35 -11.08 -2.07
CA PHE A 121 -27.47 -10.01 -1.09
C PHE A 121 -28.25 -8.83 -1.67
N TYR A 122 -27.89 -8.34 -2.86
CA TYR A 122 -28.58 -7.21 -3.48
C TYR A 122 -30.03 -7.55 -3.87
N ASP A 123 -30.32 -8.76 -4.35
CA ASP A 123 -31.71 -9.20 -4.61
C ASP A 123 -32.54 -9.33 -3.31
N LYS A 124 -31.90 -9.75 -2.21
CA LYS A 124 -32.59 -9.77 -0.91
C LYS A 124 -32.85 -8.34 -0.40
N MET A 125 -31.91 -7.43 -0.62
CA MET A 125 -32.06 -6.04 -0.20
C MET A 125 -33.04 -5.27 -1.08
N SER A 126 -33.10 -5.52 -2.39
CA SER A 126 -34.09 -4.90 -3.29
C SER A 126 -35.52 -5.17 -2.83
N ARG A 127 -35.82 -6.42 -2.46
CA ARG A 127 -37.14 -6.80 -1.89
C ARG A 127 -37.42 -6.11 -0.56
N LYS A 128 -36.42 -5.97 0.31
CA LYS A 128 -36.58 -5.26 1.58
C LYS A 128 -36.82 -3.77 1.37
N ILE A 129 -36.11 -3.16 0.43
CA ILE A 129 -36.32 -1.76 0.05
C ILE A 129 -37.72 -1.60 -0.55
N MET A 130 -38.20 -2.56 -1.34
CA MET A 130 -39.58 -2.57 -1.84
C MET A 130 -40.61 -2.60 -0.69
N TYR A 131 -40.43 -3.46 0.31
CA TYR A 131 -41.29 -3.46 1.50
C TYR A 131 -41.29 -2.11 2.23
N ILE A 132 -40.14 -1.45 2.30
CA ILE A 132 -40.02 -0.11 2.88
C ILE A 132 -40.78 0.92 2.03
N ILE A 133 -40.65 0.86 0.71
CA ILE A 133 -41.39 1.75 -0.22
C ILE A 133 -42.90 1.58 -0.02
N ASP A 134 -43.37 0.35 0.12
CA ASP A 134 -44.79 0.05 0.36
C ASP A 134 -45.26 0.48 1.76
N ASP A 135 -44.50 0.18 2.81
CA ASP A 135 -44.83 0.50 4.21
C ASP A 135 -44.95 2.00 4.44
N TYR A 136 -44.05 2.79 3.83
CA TYR A 136 -44.06 4.25 3.92
C TYR A 136 -44.83 4.92 2.77
N LYS A 137 -45.51 4.13 1.91
CA LYS A 137 -46.34 4.61 0.80
C LYS A 137 -45.59 5.56 -0.15
N LEU A 138 -44.29 5.35 -0.32
CA LEU A 138 -43.44 6.19 -1.17
C LEU A 138 -43.80 6.06 -2.65
N SER A 139 -44.47 4.97 -3.04
CA SER A 139 -45.03 4.73 -4.37
C SER A 139 -46.25 5.60 -4.72
N GLU A 140 -46.88 6.27 -3.74
CA GLU A 140 -47.95 7.25 -4.01
C GLU A 140 -47.40 8.53 -4.68
N PHE A 141 -46.10 8.78 -4.56
CA PHE A 141 -45.43 9.90 -5.20
C PHE A 141 -44.89 9.53 -6.58
N ALA A 142 -44.96 10.47 -7.53
CA ALA A 142 -44.47 10.27 -8.89
C ALA A 142 -42.95 9.98 -8.94
N PHE A 143 -42.20 10.60 -8.02
CA PHE A 143 -40.78 10.37 -7.84
C PHE A 143 -40.40 10.68 -6.39
N VAL A 144 -39.25 10.19 -5.93
CA VAL A 144 -38.79 10.35 -4.55
C VAL A 144 -37.25 10.51 -4.50
N PRO A 145 -36.71 11.39 -3.63
CA PRO A 145 -35.27 11.47 -3.39
C PRO A 145 -34.66 10.17 -2.87
N ILE A 146 -33.48 9.80 -3.36
CA ILE A 146 -32.74 8.62 -2.87
C ILE A 146 -32.46 8.71 -1.36
N GLN A 147 -32.24 9.92 -0.83
CA GLN A 147 -31.97 10.17 0.59
C GLN A 147 -33.10 9.70 1.50
N SER A 148 -34.36 9.83 1.06
CA SER A 148 -35.51 9.34 1.83
C SER A 148 -35.47 7.82 1.97
N ILE A 149 -35.16 7.12 0.88
CA ILE A 149 -35.05 5.66 0.87
C ILE A 149 -33.85 5.23 1.72
N LYS A 150 -32.72 5.93 1.61
CA LYS A 150 -31.53 5.70 2.45
C LYS A 150 -31.88 5.82 3.93
N TYR A 151 -32.61 6.85 4.33
CA TYR A 151 -33.03 7.04 5.72
C TYR A 151 -33.89 5.88 6.25
N TYR A 152 -34.94 5.49 5.51
CA TYR A 152 -35.82 4.40 5.93
C TYR A 152 -35.12 3.03 5.86
N ALA A 153 -34.21 2.84 4.91
CA ALA A 153 -33.40 1.65 4.81
C ALA A 153 -32.37 1.55 5.93
N PHE A 154 -31.67 2.63 6.32
CA PHE A 154 -30.72 2.60 7.43
C PHE A 154 -31.38 2.39 8.79
N SER A 155 -32.60 2.90 8.98
CA SER A 155 -33.37 2.67 10.21
C SER A 155 -33.87 1.23 10.34
N THR A 156 -34.18 0.57 9.22
CA THR A 156 -34.78 -0.77 9.20
C THR A 156 -33.74 -1.89 8.99
N ILE A 157 -32.68 -1.62 8.23
CA ILE A 157 -31.66 -2.59 7.80
C ILE A 157 -30.32 -2.23 8.43
N LYS A 158 -29.85 -3.07 9.37
CA LYS A 158 -28.62 -2.80 10.13
C LYS A 158 -27.33 -2.87 9.30
N ASN A 159 -27.29 -3.73 8.28
CA ASN A 159 -26.06 -4.12 7.57
C ASN A 159 -26.02 -3.65 6.11
N ILE A 160 -26.72 -2.57 5.77
CA ILE A 160 -26.61 -1.93 4.45
C ILE A 160 -25.65 -0.76 4.55
N LYS A 161 -24.72 -0.65 3.59
CA LYS A 161 -23.81 0.50 3.46
C LYS A 161 -24.35 1.51 2.45
N ASP A 162 -23.83 2.73 2.48
CA ASP A 162 -24.20 3.76 1.51
C ASP A 162 -23.84 3.36 0.06
N GLU A 163 -22.70 2.69 -0.12
CA GLU A 163 -22.20 2.19 -1.40
C GLU A 163 -23.12 1.13 -2.04
N ASP A 164 -23.88 0.40 -1.22
CA ASP A 164 -24.74 -0.69 -1.69
C ASP A 164 -26.01 -0.18 -2.38
N PHE A 165 -26.42 1.07 -2.13
CA PHE A 165 -27.72 1.59 -2.63
C PHE A 165 -27.76 1.71 -4.15
N ILE A 166 -26.72 2.22 -4.80
CA ILE A 166 -26.71 2.38 -6.26
C ILE A 166 -26.79 1.01 -6.96
N PRO A 167 -25.96 0.00 -6.61
CA PRO A 167 -26.09 -1.35 -7.15
C PRO A 167 -27.48 -1.96 -6.93
N ILE A 168 -28.06 -1.81 -5.72
CA ILE A 168 -29.39 -2.36 -5.42
C ILE A 168 -30.46 -1.68 -6.27
N LEU A 169 -30.42 -0.36 -6.40
CA LEU A 169 -31.38 0.39 -7.21
C LEU A 169 -31.23 0.06 -8.70
N THR A 170 -30.02 -0.13 -9.21
CA THR A 170 -29.82 -0.60 -10.60
C THR A 170 -30.48 -1.95 -10.84
N ILE A 171 -30.34 -2.90 -9.89
CA ILE A 171 -31.04 -4.19 -9.96
C ILE A 171 -32.56 -4.01 -9.89
N MET A 172 -33.05 -3.10 -9.05
CA MET A 172 -34.48 -2.78 -9.01
C MET A 172 -34.99 -2.19 -10.32
N LYS A 173 -34.18 -1.39 -11.03
CA LYS A 173 -34.48 -0.89 -12.38
C LYS A 173 -34.49 -2.03 -13.41
N GLU A 174 -33.49 -2.90 -13.39
CA GLU A 174 -33.42 -4.06 -14.29
C GLU A 174 -34.57 -5.06 -14.09
N THR A 175 -35.08 -5.16 -12.85
CA THR A 175 -36.22 -6.01 -12.49
C THR A 175 -37.56 -5.31 -12.60
N ASN A 176 -37.61 -4.07 -13.12
CA ASN A 176 -38.80 -3.23 -13.24
C ASN A 176 -39.56 -3.00 -11.92
N LEU A 177 -38.87 -3.03 -10.78
CA LEU A 177 -39.43 -2.60 -9.49
C LEU A 177 -39.46 -1.06 -9.36
N ILE A 178 -38.60 -0.38 -10.12
CA ILE A 178 -38.59 1.07 -10.32
C ILE A 178 -38.44 1.34 -11.80
N SER A 179 -39.08 2.42 -12.27
CA SER A 179 -39.08 2.78 -13.68
C SER A 179 -37.75 3.40 -14.10
N ASP A 180 -37.25 4.38 -13.35
CA ASP A 180 -36.00 5.05 -13.69
C ASP A 180 -35.30 5.68 -12.48
N ILE A 181 -34.01 5.95 -12.64
CA ILE A 181 -33.17 6.67 -11.69
C ILE A 181 -32.59 7.86 -12.44
N ILE A 182 -33.02 9.06 -12.04
CA ILE A 182 -32.60 10.32 -12.67
C ILE A 182 -31.54 10.97 -11.79
N GLU A 183 -30.35 11.12 -12.34
CA GLU A 183 -29.28 11.91 -11.72
C GLU A 183 -29.53 13.40 -11.98
N ILE A 184 -29.68 14.16 -10.89
CA ILE A 184 -29.78 15.62 -10.93
C ILE A 184 -28.40 16.22 -10.75
N ASN A 185 -27.67 15.79 -9.72
CA ASN A 185 -26.25 16.07 -9.52
C ASN A 185 -25.58 14.80 -8.93
N PRO A 186 -24.24 14.72 -8.85
CA PRO A 186 -23.54 13.54 -8.33
C PRO A 186 -23.91 13.13 -6.90
N GLN A 187 -24.51 14.03 -6.12
CA GLN A 187 -24.91 13.82 -4.72
C GLN A 187 -26.43 13.62 -4.54
N PHE A 188 -27.22 13.92 -5.57
CA PHE A 188 -28.67 14.00 -5.53
C PHE A 188 -29.27 13.27 -6.73
N GLN A 189 -29.87 12.13 -6.42
CA GLN A 189 -30.55 11.27 -7.38
C GLN A 189 -32.01 11.12 -6.97
N ILE A 190 -32.87 11.04 -7.98
CA ILE A 190 -34.31 10.86 -7.80
C ILE A 190 -34.72 9.53 -8.43
N ILE A 191 -35.63 8.83 -7.76
CA ILE A 191 -36.17 7.55 -8.18
C ILE A 191 -37.59 7.76 -8.67
N VAL A 192 -37.92 7.21 -9.84
CA VAL A 192 -39.24 7.28 -10.48
C VAL A 192 -39.89 5.89 -10.40
N PHE A 193 -41.08 5.82 -9.83
CA PHE A 193 -41.82 4.57 -9.65
C PHE A 193 -42.83 4.28 -10.76
N ASP A 194 -43.35 5.32 -11.42
CA ASP A 194 -44.44 5.22 -12.39
C ASP A 194 -43.92 4.95 -13.82
N GLU A 195 -44.09 3.73 -14.33
CA GLU A 195 -43.67 3.33 -15.69
C GLU A 195 -44.37 4.14 -16.79
N GLU A 196 -45.58 4.65 -16.54
CA GLU A 196 -46.36 5.40 -17.54
C GLU A 196 -45.88 6.85 -17.67
N LYS A 197 -45.20 7.39 -16.66
CA LYS A 197 -44.66 8.76 -16.63
C LYS A 197 -43.14 8.74 -16.63
N LYS A 198 -42.55 8.44 -17.80
CA LYS A 198 -41.13 8.73 -18.03
C LYS A 198 -40.89 10.22 -17.81
N LEU A 199 -40.31 10.55 -16.66
CA LEU A 199 -40.05 11.92 -16.26
C LEU A 199 -38.79 12.42 -16.96
N GLU A 200 -38.93 12.89 -18.20
CA GLU A 200 -37.80 13.50 -18.90
C GLU A 200 -37.60 14.95 -18.41
N LEU A 201 -36.59 15.11 -17.55
CA LEU A 201 -36.18 16.40 -17.01
C LEU A 201 -35.07 17.02 -17.86
N SER A 202 -35.30 18.24 -18.32
CA SER A 202 -34.29 19.10 -18.93
C SER A 202 -33.25 19.57 -17.90
N ILE A 203 -32.06 19.99 -18.36
CA ILE A 203 -30.99 20.48 -17.47
C ILE A 203 -31.49 21.62 -16.55
N PRO A 204 -32.24 22.63 -17.03
CA PRO A 204 -32.77 23.68 -16.15
C PRO A 204 -33.75 23.14 -15.10
N GLU A 205 -34.59 22.16 -15.46
CA GLU A 205 -35.52 21.55 -14.50
C GLU A 205 -34.77 20.77 -13.41
N LYS A 206 -33.69 20.08 -13.78
CA LYS A 206 -32.79 19.42 -12.81
C LYS A 206 -32.15 20.42 -11.85
N VAL A 207 -31.64 21.53 -12.38
CA VAL A 207 -31.05 22.62 -11.57
C VAL A 207 -32.09 23.21 -10.60
N LEU A 208 -33.32 23.42 -11.05
CA LEU A 208 -34.38 23.90 -10.17
C LEU A 208 -34.69 22.91 -9.05
N LEU A 209 -34.76 21.62 -9.37
CA LEU A 209 -35.02 20.57 -8.38
C LEU A 209 -33.86 20.40 -7.39
N SER A 210 -32.60 20.59 -7.78
CA SER A 210 -31.49 20.60 -6.83
C SER A 210 -31.61 21.75 -5.84
N PHE A 211 -31.86 22.97 -6.34
CA PHE A 211 -32.05 24.12 -5.44
C PHE A 211 -33.29 24.00 -4.57
N ALA A 212 -34.37 23.40 -5.07
CA ALA A 212 -35.56 23.14 -4.26
C ALA A 212 -35.31 22.08 -3.16
N TYR A 213 -34.32 21.21 -3.37
CA TYR A 213 -33.91 20.23 -2.37
C TYR A 213 -32.98 20.83 -1.32
N ASP A 214 -31.98 21.61 -1.76
CA ASP A 214 -30.93 22.16 -0.89
C ASP A 214 -31.38 23.39 -0.11
N GLU A 215 -32.22 24.24 -0.70
CA GLU A 215 -32.68 25.47 -0.06
C GLU A 215 -33.92 25.24 0.82
N ASP A 216 -33.93 25.88 1.99
CA ASP A 216 -35.05 25.82 2.94
C ASP A 216 -36.32 26.48 2.36
N LEU A 217 -36.18 27.63 1.70
CA LEU A 217 -37.27 28.39 1.10
C LEU A 217 -36.84 28.92 -0.27
N LEU A 218 -37.19 28.18 -1.32
CA LEU A 218 -36.92 28.60 -2.69
C LEU A 218 -38.03 29.54 -3.19
N THR A 219 -37.76 30.84 -3.25
CA THR A 219 -38.62 31.82 -3.92
C THR A 219 -38.13 32.09 -5.34
N LEU A 220 -38.97 32.67 -6.20
CA LEU A 220 -38.57 33.06 -7.56
C LEU A 220 -37.36 34.01 -7.54
N HIS A 221 -37.34 34.98 -6.61
CA HIS A 221 -36.24 35.92 -6.47
C HIS A 221 -34.94 35.20 -6.11
N LYS A 222 -34.98 34.28 -5.14
CA LYS A 222 -33.81 33.51 -4.71
C LYS A 222 -33.30 32.56 -5.80
N LEU A 223 -34.22 31.95 -6.55
CA LEU A 223 -33.86 31.14 -7.72
C LEU A 223 -33.12 31.97 -8.77
N MET A 224 -33.57 33.20 -9.05
CA MET A 224 -32.91 34.11 -9.99
C MET A 224 -31.54 34.57 -9.48
N GLU A 225 -31.39 34.79 -8.17
CA GLU A 225 -30.12 35.15 -7.55
C GLU A 225 -29.09 34.01 -7.66
N LEU A 226 -29.51 32.76 -7.42
CA LEU A 226 -28.63 31.59 -7.46
C LEU A 226 -28.27 31.15 -8.88
N THR A 227 -29.17 31.33 -9.85
CA THR A 227 -28.98 30.85 -11.22
C THR A 227 -28.61 31.94 -12.23
N GLU A 228 -28.69 33.20 -11.83
CA GLU A 228 -28.57 34.38 -12.71
C GLU A 228 -29.54 34.35 -13.92
N TRP A 229 -30.64 33.60 -13.82
CA TRP A 229 -31.59 33.46 -14.92
C TRP A 229 -32.40 34.73 -15.14
N LYS A 230 -32.72 34.99 -16.41
CA LYS A 230 -33.71 36.01 -16.78
C LYS A 230 -35.09 35.61 -16.26
N GLU A 231 -35.84 36.59 -15.77
CA GLU A 231 -37.15 36.39 -15.15
C GLU A 231 -38.13 35.63 -16.06
N ASP A 232 -38.19 36.00 -17.35
CA ASP A 232 -39.04 35.34 -18.34
C ASP A 232 -38.70 33.86 -18.53
N TYR A 233 -37.40 33.54 -18.46
CA TYR A 233 -36.91 32.17 -18.61
C TYR A 233 -37.22 31.32 -17.38
N ALA A 234 -36.98 31.86 -16.18
CA ALA A 234 -37.32 31.20 -14.92
C ALA A 234 -38.83 30.94 -14.80
N LYS A 235 -39.66 31.92 -15.15
CA LYS A 235 -41.13 31.78 -15.16
C LYS A 235 -41.60 30.72 -16.15
N LYS A 236 -40.98 30.63 -17.34
CA LYS A 236 -41.31 29.60 -18.32
C LYS A 236 -41.06 28.20 -17.76
N ILE A 237 -39.89 27.96 -17.15
CA ILE A 237 -39.53 26.66 -16.57
C ILE A 237 -40.46 26.31 -15.40
N LEU A 238 -40.75 27.27 -14.52
CA LEU A 238 -41.69 27.06 -13.42
C LEU A 238 -43.08 26.69 -13.93
N THR A 239 -43.58 27.40 -14.94
CA THR A 239 -44.89 27.11 -15.53
C THR A 239 -44.93 25.72 -16.14
N GLU A 240 -43.83 25.29 -16.78
CA GLU A 240 -43.70 23.95 -17.34
C GLU A 240 -43.75 22.86 -16.25
N LEU A 241 -43.00 23.03 -15.16
CA LEU A 241 -43.00 22.10 -14.03
C LEU A 241 -44.32 22.08 -13.25
N ILE A 242 -45.00 23.23 -13.15
CA ILE A 242 -46.35 23.33 -12.55
C ILE A 242 -47.36 22.58 -13.41
N ASN A 243 -47.32 22.77 -14.74
CA ASN A 243 -48.22 22.08 -15.68
C ASN A 243 -48.02 20.57 -15.67
N ARG A 244 -46.78 20.11 -15.43
CA ARG A 244 -46.45 18.68 -15.24
C ARG A 244 -46.85 18.16 -13.84
N GLY A 245 -47.29 19.02 -12.93
CA GLY A 245 -47.72 18.66 -11.58
C GLY A 245 -46.59 18.30 -10.61
N ILE A 246 -45.35 18.62 -10.96
CA ILE A 246 -44.13 18.27 -10.21
C ILE A 246 -43.97 19.23 -9.02
N ILE A 247 -44.20 20.53 -9.26
CA ILE A 247 -44.06 21.59 -8.27
C ILE A 247 -45.39 22.32 -8.02
N SER A 248 -45.55 22.87 -6.83
CA SER A 248 -46.63 23.76 -6.45
C SER A 248 -46.05 25.01 -5.81
N VAL A 249 -46.54 26.18 -6.21
CA VAL A 249 -46.14 27.45 -5.59
C VAL A 249 -47.21 27.84 -4.56
N GLU A 250 -46.82 27.84 -3.30
CA GLU A 250 -47.66 28.26 -2.16
C GLU A 250 -46.97 29.44 -1.47
N ASP A 251 -47.67 30.56 -1.28
CA ASP A 251 -47.14 31.76 -0.61
C ASP A 251 -45.77 32.22 -1.14
N GLU A 252 -45.61 32.24 -2.47
CA GLU A 252 -44.36 32.59 -3.19
C GLU A 252 -43.19 31.60 -3.01
N VAL A 253 -43.40 30.49 -2.29
CA VAL A 253 -42.42 29.42 -2.09
C VAL A 253 -42.70 28.27 -3.04
N ILE A 254 -41.67 27.85 -3.78
CA ILE A 254 -41.70 26.70 -4.67
C ILE A 254 -41.55 25.43 -3.83
N LYS A 255 -42.63 24.65 -3.72
CA LYS A 255 -42.65 23.35 -3.04
C LYS A 255 -42.71 22.22 -4.05
N VAL A 256 -41.96 21.15 -3.78
CA VAL A 256 -42.00 19.91 -4.56
C VAL A 256 -42.77 18.88 -3.74
N LYS A 257 -43.89 18.37 -4.26
CA LYS A 257 -44.81 17.50 -3.49
C LYS A 257 -44.17 16.21 -2.96
N SER A 258 -43.14 15.72 -3.66
CA SER A 258 -42.38 14.52 -3.30
C SER A 258 -41.27 14.76 -2.30
N PHE A 259 -40.95 16.02 -1.98
CA PHE A 259 -39.94 16.33 -0.97
C PHE A 259 -40.66 16.48 0.37
N SER A 260 -40.18 15.72 1.37
CA SER A 260 -40.63 15.87 2.76
C SER A 260 -40.32 17.25 3.31
N GLU A 261 -40.96 17.58 4.44
CA GLU A 261 -40.69 18.82 5.18
C GLU A 261 -39.21 18.99 5.52
N ILE A 262 -38.75 20.25 5.56
CA ILE A 262 -37.36 20.63 5.83
C ILE A 262 -36.81 19.94 7.08
N ASN A 263 -37.59 19.88 8.15
CA ASN A 263 -37.21 19.25 9.41
C ASN A 263 -36.96 17.74 9.29
N GLU A 264 -37.66 17.06 8.40
CA GLU A 264 -37.43 15.65 8.12
C GLU A 264 -36.17 15.47 7.27
N ARG A 265 -35.96 16.33 6.26
CA ARG A 265 -34.74 16.30 5.43
C ARG A 265 -33.46 16.48 6.24
N ILE A 266 -33.46 17.39 7.22
CA ILE A 266 -32.32 17.58 8.14
C ILE A 266 -32.07 16.32 8.97
N LYS A 267 -33.13 15.67 9.48
CA LYS A 267 -33.02 14.39 10.20
C LYS A 267 -32.49 13.27 9.31
N TRP A 268 -32.86 13.27 8.03
CA TRP A 268 -32.38 12.29 7.07
C TRP A 268 -30.89 12.45 6.83
N ASN A 269 -30.45 13.66 6.47
CA ASN A 269 -29.05 13.95 6.16
C ASN A 269 -28.15 13.69 7.37
N THR A 270 -28.55 14.13 8.56
CA THR A 270 -27.77 13.88 9.80
C THR A 270 -27.65 12.39 10.14
N LEU A 271 -28.70 11.58 9.95
CA LEU A 271 -28.60 10.14 10.19
C LEU A 271 -27.69 9.47 9.17
N ILE A 272 -27.82 9.83 7.89
CA ILE A 272 -26.99 9.30 6.80
C ILE A 272 -25.52 9.65 7.07
N GLU A 273 -25.20 10.91 7.38
CA GLU A 273 -23.83 11.34 7.68
C GLU A 273 -23.22 10.60 8.87
N ASN A 274 -23.98 10.45 9.97
CA ASN A 274 -23.51 9.71 11.15
C ASN A 274 -23.21 8.23 10.82
N LYS A 275 -24.06 7.59 10.02
CA LYS A 275 -23.86 6.22 9.53
C LYS A 275 -22.59 6.12 8.68
N THR A 276 -22.41 7.02 7.72
CA THR A 276 -21.23 7.05 6.85
C THR A 276 -19.94 7.28 7.64
N GLN A 277 -19.96 8.14 8.67
CA GLN A 277 -18.81 8.33 9.56
C GLN A 277 -18.49 7.09 10.39
N GLN A 278 -19.50 6.42 10.94
CA GLN A 278 -19.31 5.17 11.69
C GLN A 278 -18.71 4.06 10.80
N GLU A 279 -19.16 3.97 9.56
CA GLU A 279 -18.63 2.99 8.60
C GLU A 279 -17.15 3.25 8.28
N LYS A 280 -16.76 4.51 8.06
CA LYS A 280 -15.34 4.88 7.86
C LYS A 280 -14.47 4.48 9.04
N ILE A 281 -14.90 4.78 10.26
CA ILE A 281 -14.19 4.41 11.49
C ILE A 281 -14.07 2.89 11.63
N GLU A 282 -15.11 2.12 11.28
CA GLU A 282 -15.05 0.66 11.31
C GLU A 282 -14.12 0.06 10.26
N GLU A 283 -14.04 0.67 9.08
CA GLU A 283 -13.13 0.23 8.01
C GLU A 283 -11.66 0.53 8.36
N GLU A 284 -11.38 1.71 8.90
CA GLU A 284 -10.06 2.06 9.43
C GLU A 284 -9.62 1.08 10.52
N ARG A 285 -10.50 0.78 11.49
CA ARG A 285 -10.23 -0.22 12.54
C ARG A 285 -9.98 -1.63 11.99
N LYS A 286 -10.68 -2.04 10.92
CA LYS A 286 -10.46 -3.35 10.27
C LYS A 286 -9.11 -3.36 9.56
N TYR A 287 -8.72 -2.25 8.93
CA TYR A 287 -7.45 -2.10 8.26
C TYR A 287 -6.28 -2.11 9.24
N GLU A 288 -6.38 -1.39 10.36
CA GLU A 288 -5.41 -1.41 11.46
C GLU A 288 -5.24 -2.83 12.02
N LYS A 289 -6.34 -3.52 12.34
CA LYS A 289 -6.29 -4.93 12.80
C LYS A 289 -5.65 -5.87 11.78
N LYS A 290 -5.82 -5.60 10.48
CA LYS A 290 -5.16 -6.40 9.43
C LYS A 290 -3.65 -6.12 9.41
N LYS A 291 -3.24 -4.85 9.47
CA LYS A 291 -1.83 -4.44 9.59
C LYS A 291 -1.17 -5.04 10.84
N GLU A 292 -1.86 -5.02 11.99
CA GLU A 292 -1.38 -5.64 13.23
C GLU A 292 -1.19 -7.15 13.07
N ARG A 293 -2.15 -7.86 12.47
CA ARG A 293 -2.02 -9.31 12.20
C ARG A 293 -0.87 -9.62 11.27
N GLU A 294 -0.68 -8.82 10.22
CA GLU A 294 0.45 -8.96 9.30
C GLU A 294 1.78 -8.71 10.02
N HIS A 295 1.85 -7.71 10.89
CA HIS A 295 3.03 -7.42 11.69
C HIS A 295 3.32 -8.54 12.70
N GLN A 296 2.30 -9.07 13.38
CA GLN A 296 2.43 -10.24 14.25
C GLN A 296 2.90 -11.48 13.49
N PHE A 297 2.38 -11.70 12.27
CA PHE A 297 2.79 -12.80 11.42
C PHE A 297 4.25 -12.66 10.95
N LYS A 298 4.66 -11.46 10.52
CA LYS A 298 6.06 -11.15 10.18
C LYS A 298 6.99 -11.35 11.39
N LYS A 299 6.59 -10.92 12.59
CA LYS A 299 7.34 -11.16 13.83
C LYS A 299 7.46 -12.66 14.15
N LYS A 300 6.40 -13.45 13.93
CA LYS A 300 6.46 -14.92 14.09
C LYS A 300 7.42 -15.58 13.11
N ILE A 301 7.36 -15.22 11.82
CA ILE A 301 8.29 -15.73 10.79
C ILE A 301 9.74 -15.33 11.12
N ALA A 302 9.97 -14.10 11.59
CA ALA A 302 11.32 -13.66 11.97
C ALA A 302 11.88 -14.45 13.17
N LYS A 303 11.04 -14.76 14.16
CA LYS A 303 11.41 -15.63 15.30
C LYS A 303 11.71 -17.05 14.85
N GLU A 304 10.88 -17.66 13.99
CA GLU A 304 11.13 -19.00 13.44
C GLU A 304 12.43 -19.07 12.63
N LYS A 305 12.75 -18.02 11.86
CA LYS A 305 14.04 -17.92 11.14
C LYS A 305 15.24 -17.79 12.08
N GLN A 306 15.10 -17.13 13.22
CA GLN A 306 16.18 -17.03 14.22
C GLN A 306 16.40 -18.33 14.98
N ILE A 307 15.33 -19.10 15.25
CA ILE A 307 15.43 -20.41 15.91
C ILE A 307 16.17 -21.41 15.00
N ASN A 308 15.86 -21.45 13.70
CA ASN A 308 16.57 -22.32 12.74
C ASN A 308 18.06 -21.96 12.56
N ILE A 309 18.49 -20.73 12.85
CA ILE A 309 19.91 -20.34 12.81
C ILE A 309 20.67 -20.78 14.08
N PHE A 310 19.97 -21.00 15.19
CA PHE A 310 20.57 -21.48 16.44
C PHE A 310 20.71 -23.02 16.48
N ASP A 311 19.80 -23.76 15.86
CA ASP A 311 19.87 -25.24 15.81
C ASP A 311 20.94 -25.78 14.85
N GLU A 312 21.40 -25.01 13.85
CA GLU A 312 22.50 -25.42 12.97
C GLU A 312 23.91 -25.26 13.61
N LYS A 313 24.02 -24.66 14.80
CA LYS A 313 25.32 -24.42 15.46
C LYS A 313 25.65 -25.35 16.62
N ILE A 314 24.84 -26.36 16.91
CA ILE A 314 25.16 -27.38 17.91
C ILE A 314 24.92 -28.78 17.33
N SER A 315 25.81 -29.22 16.44
CA SER A 315 26.14 -30.65 16.35
C SER A 315 27.57 -30.82 15.85
N GLU A 316 28.53 -30.91 16.78
CA GLU A 316 29.74 -31.70 16.52
C GLU A 316 29.43 -33.18 16.84
N PRO A 317 29.90 -34.13 16.01
CA PRO A 317 29.57 -35.54 16.15
C PRO A 317 30.61 -36.21 17.03
N ASP A 318 30.16 -36.92 18.07
CA ASP A 318 30.94 -38.01 18.66
C ASP A 318 29.96 -39.10 19.07
N LYS A 319 29.89 -40.15 18.25
CA LYS A 319 29.75 -41.55 18.67
C LYS A 319 29.85 -42.48 17.46
N GLU A 320 30.82 -43.37 17.57
CA GLU A 320 31.04 -44.53 16.73
C GLU A 320 29.75 -45.34 16.59
N GLU A 321 29.23 -45.47 15.36
CA GLU A 321 28.29 -46.53 15.02
C GLU A 321 29.04 -47.67 14.34
N VAL A 322 29.13 -48.77 15.09
CA VAL A 322 29.52 -50.10 14.64
C VAL A 322 28.53 -50.56 13.57
N PHE A 323 29.03 -50.84 12.36
CA PHE A 323 28.27 -51.52 11.32
C PHE A 323 28.07 -53.00 11.71
N GLU A 324 26.84 -53.40 12.02
CA GLU A 324 26.43 -54.81 11.98
C GLU A 324 25.88 -55.17 10.59
N GLU A 325 26.43 -56.24 10.01
CA GLU A 325 26.04 -56.83 8.73
C GLU A 325 24.57 -57.27 8.71
N ILE A 326 23.78 -56.70 7.81
CA ILE A 326 22.42 -57.19 7.51
C ILE A 326 22.54 -58.45 6.64
N THR A 327 22.33 -59.62 7.24
CA THR A 327 22.10 -60.86 6.51
C THR A 327 20.62 -61.01 6.15
N PHE A 328 20.31 -60.95 4.85
CA PHE A 328 18.96 -61.18 4.33
C PHE A 328 18.63 -62.68 4.26
N LYS A 329 17.80 -63.19 5.17
CA LYS A 329 16.98 -64.39 4.93
C LYS A 329 15.60 -64.28 5.58
N GLU A 330 14.60 -64.57 4.73
CA GLU A 330 13.21 -64.99 4.97
C GLU A 330 12.09 -64.00 4.59
N LYS A 331 11.17 -64.52 3.76
CA LYS A 331 9.99 -63.81 3.24
C LYS A 331 9.04 -63.46 4.39
N PRO A 332 8.51 -62.23 4.48
CA PRO A 332 7.58 -61.87 5.54
C PRO A 332 6.25 -62.62 5.36
N SER A 333 5.83 -63.35 6.39
CA SER A 333 4.46 -63.85 6.51
C SER A 333 3.52 -62.66 6.71
N VAL A 334 2.46 -62.60 5.90
CA VAL A 334 1.41 -61.60 6.00
C VAL A 334 0.80 -61.65 7.41
N LYS A 335 1.02 -60.62 8.23
CA LYS A 335 0.26 -60.38 9.46
C LYS A 335 -1.12 -59.85 9.06
N GLU A 336 -2.17 -60.58 9.44
CA GLU A 336 -3.56 -60.12 9.31
C GLU A 336 -3.76 -58.79 10.06
N LEU A 337 -4.50 -57.88 9.42
CA LEU A 337 -4.85 -56.58 9.99
C LEU A 337 -5.65 -56.76 11.30
N PRO A 338 -5.37 -55.97 12.35
CA PRO A 338 -6.08 -56.08 13.62
C PRO A 338 -7.53 -55.61 13.48
N SER A 339 -8.44 -56.30 14.17
CA SER A 339 -9.87 -56.01 14.16
C SER A 339 -10.19 -54.59 14.70
N PRO A 340 -11.32 -53.98 14.28
CA PRO A 340 -11.69 -52.59 14.60
C PRO A 340 -11.69 -52.25 16.10
N GLN A 341 -11.91 -53.25 16.96
CA GLN A 341 -11.92 -53.08 18.41
C GLN A 341 -10.52 -52.83 19.00
N LYS A 342 -9.44 -53.37 18.41
CA LYS A 342 -8.06 -53.09 18.83
C LYS A 342 -7.56 -51.72 18.39
N ARG A 343 -8.14 -51.12 17.34
CA ARG A 343 -7.79 -49.74 16.90
C ARG A 343 -8.27 -48.68 17.90
N LEU A 344 -9.45 -48.88 18.47
CA LEU A 344 -10.04 -47.97 19.48
C LEU A 344 -9.30 -47.97 20.83
N GLU A 345 -8.70 -49.09 21.23
CA GLU A 345 -7.87 -49.15 22.45
C GLU A 345 -6.50 -48.49 22.27
N ILE A 346 -5.91 -48.58 21.07
CA ILE A 346 -4.63 -47.92 20.73
C ILE A 346 -4.82 -46.40 20.64
N GLU A 347 -5.94 -45.92 20.11
CA GLU A 347 -6.28 -44.48 20.08
C GLU A 347 -6.58 -43.90 21.48
N LYS A 348 -7.21 -44.69 22.36
CA LYS A 348 -7.46 -44.27 23.74
C LYS A 348 -6.17 -44.19 24.57
N LYS A 349 -5.20 -45.08 24.35
CA LYS A 349 -3.89 -45.00 25.01
C LYS A 349 -3.06 -43.79 24.56
N ARG A 350 -3.06 -43.46 23.26
CA ARG A 350 -2.39 -42.27 22.72
C ARG A 350 -2.92 -40.97 23.30
N ARG A 351 -4.24 -40.84 23.48
CA ARG A 351 -4.83 -39.62 24.09
C ARG A 351 -4.49 -39.43 25.57
N THR A 352 -4.20 -40.49 26.31
CA THR A 352 -3.75 -40.39 27.71
C THR A 352 -2.26 -40.10 27.85
N GLU A 353 -1.42 -40.57 26.93
CA GLU A 353 0.03 -40.27 26.92
C GLU A 353 0.31 -38.84 26.41
N GLU A 354 -0.46 -38.34 25.42
CA GLU A 354 -0.34 -36.95 24.95
C GLU A 354 -0.83 -35.90 25.99
N MET A 355 -1.68 -36.29 26.95
CA MET A 355 -2.15 -35.39 28.01
C MET A 355 -1.18 -35.29 29.19
N THR A 356 -0.37 -36.32 29.45
CA THR A 356 0.66 -36.30 30.51
C THR A 356 1.88 -35.47 30.07
N ASP A 357 2.26 -35.55 28.80
CA ASP A 357 3.41 -34.77 28.27
C ASP A 357 3.12 -33.25 28.21
N VAL A 358 1.85 -32.84 28.07
CA VAL A 358 1.44 -31.43 28.12
C VAL A 358 1.43 -30.87 29.55
N ILE A 359 1.15 -31.71 30.56
CA ILE A 359 1.14 -31.31 31.97
C ILE A 359 2.57 -31.20 32.51
N ASP A 360 3.46 -32.14 32.16
CA ASP A 360 4.88 -32.09 32.53
C ASP A 360 5.65 -30.96 31.80
N ALA A 361 5.18 -30.53 30.62
CA ALA A 361 5.69 -29.35 29.94
C ALA A 361 5.21 -28.02 30.55
N LEU A 362 4.06 -28.01 31.24
CA LEU A 362 3.54 -26.83 31.94
C LEU A 362 4.23 -26.60 33.29
N ASP A 363 4.59 -27.66 34.02
CA ASP A 363 5.27 -27.56 35.32
C ASP A 363 6.74 -27.13 35.21
N ASN A 364 7.38 -27.28 34.04
CA ASN A 364 8.74 -26.78 33.78
C ASN A 364 8.80 -25.30 33.31
N ILE A 365 7.66 -24.65 33.07
CA ILE A 365 7.59 -23.23 32.63
C ILE A 365 7.28 -22.27 33.79
N MET A 366 6.99 -22.77 34.99
CA MET A 366 6.80 -21.92 36.18
C MET A 366 7.84 -22.20 37.27
N PRO A 367 8.92 -21.41 37.36
CA PRO A 367 9.62 -21.27 38.63
C PRO A 367 8.70 -20.52 39.60
N THR A 368 8.14 -21.26 40.56
CA THR A 368 7.50 -20.69 41.75
C THR A 368 8.55 -20.08 42.65
N GLU A 369 8.93 -18.82 42.41
CA GLU A 369 9.35 -17.89 43.47
C GLU A 369 8.76 -16.51 43.22
N SER A 370 7.74 -16.23 44.01
CA SER A 370 6.94 -15.02 44.06
C SER A 370 7.73 -13.86 44.67
N THR A 371 8.50 -13.09 43.89
CA THR A 371 8.91 -11.74 44.34
C THR A 371 9.27 -10.69 43.27
N THR A 372 9.23 -10.98 41.97
CA THR A 372 9.76 -10.04 40.95
C THR A 372 8.75 -9.49 39.93
N ILE A 373 7.48 -9.93 39.96
CA ILE A 373 6.49 -9.52 38.95
C ILE A 373 5.87 -8.14 39.27
N LYS A 374 5.79 -7.75 40.55
CA LYS A 374 5.29 -6.41 40.93
C LYS A 374 6.28 -5.29 40.60
N GLU A 375 7.58 -5.55 40.62
CA GLU A 375 8.61 -4.56 40.23
C GLU A 375 8.74 -4.43 38.70
N ALA A 376 8.40 -5.47 37.94
CA ALA A 376 8.41 -5.42 36.47
C ALA A 376 7.17 -4.72 35.88
N GLU A 377 5.99 -4.84 36.51
CA GLU A 377 4.79 -4.09 36.11
C GLU A 377 4.92 -2.60 36.45
N GLU A 378 5.60 -2.24 37.54
CA GLU A 378 5.83 -0.84 37.92
C GLU A 378 6.93 -0.14 37.08
N LEU A 379 7.79 -0.93 36.41
CA LEU A 379 8.77 -0.44 35.42
C LEU A 379 8.19 -0.26 34.02
N LEU A 380 7.18 -1.06 33.62
CA LEU A 380 6.51 -0.95 32.32
C LEU A 380 5.44 0.14 32.25
N GLU A 381 4.90 0.58 33.39
CA GLU A 381 3.96 1.73 33.44
C GLU A 381 4.65 3.10 33.46
N ASN A 382 5.98 3.17 33.59
CA ASN A 382 6.73 4.43 33.73
C ASN A 382 7.65 4.82 32.55
N GLU A 383 7.76 4.00 31.51
CA GLU A 383 8.45 4.41 30.28
C GLU A 383 7.40 4.78 29.23
N GLY A 384 7.14 6.09 29.09
CA GLY A 384 6.45 6.62 27.93
C GLY A 384 7.11 6.14 26.63
N PRO A 385 6.39 6.16 25.50
CA PRO A 385 6.93 5.72 24.21
C PRO A 385 8.30 6.36 23.94
N ASP A 386 9.26 5.56 23.47
CA ASP A 386 10.62 6.02 23.17
C ASP A 386 10.51 7.29 22.30
N PRO A 387 11.18 8.40 22.65
CA PRO A 387 11.17 9.61 21.83
C PRO A 387 11.52 9.35 20.36
N GLN A 388 12.29 8.30 20.06
CA GLN A 388 12.60 7.90 18.68
C GLN A 388 11.39 7.27 17.94
N ASP A 389 10.56 6.50 18.64
CA ASP A 389 9.32 5.92 18.10
C ASP A 389 8.28 7.02 17.86
N LEU A 390 8.15 7.97 18.80
CA LEU A 390 7.28 9.14 18.66
C LEU A 390 7.68 10.01 17.45
N VAL A 391 8.97 10.26 17.25
CA VAL A 391 9.46 11.02 16.09
C VAL A 391 9.20 10.28 14.78
N SER A 392 9.33 8.95 14.77
CA SER A 392 9.03 8.12 13.60
C SER A 392 7.56 8.18 13.22
N GLU A 393 6.66 8.06 14.21
CA GLU A 393 5.22 8.19 14.03
C GLU A 393 4.85 9.58 13.50
N LEU A 394 5.46 10.65 14.04
CA LEU A 394 5.20 12.01 13.58
C LEU A 394 5.68 12.28 12.15
N ILE A 395 6.81 11.70 11.72
CA ILE A 395 7.27 11.81 10.32
C ILE A 395 6.29 11.10 9.37
N LEU A 396 5.80 9.92 9.77
CA LEU A 396 4.82 9.17 8.97
C LEU A 396 3.46 9.87 8.95
N ASN A 397 3.01 10.40 10.08
CA ASN A 397 1.78 11.20 10.17
C ASN A 397 1.88 12.48 9.31
N TYR A 398 3.05 13.14 9.31
CA TYR A 398 3.30 14.25 8.39
C TYR A 398 3.18 13.80 6.93
N HIS A 399 3.73 12.65 6.57
CA HIS A 399 3.54 12.12 5.22
C HIS A 399 2.06 11.85 4.92
N GLU A 400 1.33 11.16 5.78
CA GLU A 400 -0.08 10.82 5.57
C GLU A 400 -0.97 12.08 5.41
N ASN A 401 -0.79 13.08 6.27
CA ASN A 401 -1.57 14.30 6.24
C ASN A 401 -1.22 15.22 5.07
N PHE A 402 0.07 15.33 4.72
CA PHE A 402 0.53 16.32 3.76
C PHE A 402 0.87 15.72 2.38
N SER A 403 0.86 14.40 2.18
CA SER A 403 1.20 13.78 0.88
C SER A 403 0.28 14.21 -0.25
N LEU A 404 -1.01 14.42 0.04
CA LEU A 404 -1.99 14.94 -0.93
C LEU A 404 -1.75 16.42 -1.25
N ILE A 405 -1.10 17.15 -0.35
CA ILE A 405 -0.88 18.59 -0.44
C ILE A 405 0.45 18.89 -1.12
N ASN A 406 1.51 18.20 -0.74
CA ASN A 406 2.87 18.39 -1.24
C ASN A 406 3.25 17.42 -2.37
N GLY A 407 2.33 16.57 -2.81
CA GLY A 407 2.57 15.59 -3.88
C GLY A 407 3.56 14.48 -3.51
N GLY A 408 4.03 14.41 -2.26
CA GLY A 408 5.03 13.45 -1.79
C GLY A 408 6.47 13.97 -1.74
N ILE A 409 6.72 15.25 -2.00
CA ILE A 409 8.04 15.89 -1.76
C ILE A 409 7.99 16.76 -0.51
N SER A 410 9.02 16.68 0.34
CA SER A 410 9.17 17.62 1.45
C SER A 410 10.60 17.98 1.76
N GLN A 411 10.80 19.27 1.99
CA GLN A 411 12.03 19.85 2.49
C GLN A 411 12.26 19.45 3.96
N TYR A 412 13.50 19.11 4.32
CA TYR A 412 13.90 18.73 5.68
C TYR A 412 13.46 19.73 6.74
N GLU A 413 13.69 21.04 6.51
CA GLU A 413 13.35 22.10 7.45
C GLU A 413 11.84 22.17 7.72
N LYS A 414 11.01 21.73 6.78
CA LYS A 414 9.55 21.70 6.94
C LYS A 414 9.10 20.54 7.81
N ILE A 415 9.70 19.37 7.61
CA ILE A 415 9.51 18.19 8.47
C ILE A 415 9.95 18.51 9.91
N LYS A 416 11.13 19.15 10.06
CA LYS A 416 11.65 19.60 11.35
C LYS A 416 10.69 20.55 12.06
N LYS A 417 10.20 21.59 11.37
CA LYS A 417 9.22 22.54 11.93
C LYS A 417 7.93 21.87 12.40
N TYR A 418 7.43 20.89 11.66
CA TYR A 418 6.22 20.16 12.04
C TYR A 418 6.43 19.33 13.30
N ILE A 419 7.57 18.65 13.41
CA ILE A 419 7.89 17.83 14.58
C ILE A 419 8.16 18.69 15.81
N GLU A 420 8.82 19.84 15.64
CA GLU A 420 9.04 20.82 16.71
C GLU A 420 7.75 21.48 17.22
N GLN A 421 6.65 21.46 16.45
CA GLN A 421 5.34 21.94 16.91
C GLN A 421 4.66 20.96 17.87
N GLU A 422 4.89 19.65 17.69
CA GLU A 422 4.27 18.57 18.46
C GLU A 422 5.16 18.05 19.60
N LEU A 423 6.49 18.13 19.43
CA LEU A 423 7.49 17.72 20.43
C LEU A 423 8.49 18.86 20.71
N GLU A 424 8.55 19.33 21.95
CA GLU A 424 9.57 20.30 22.37
C GLU A 424 10.97 19.66 22.38
N ASN A 425 11.94 20.34 21.76
CA ASN A 425 13.38 20.04 21.85
C ASN A 425 13.85 18.67 21.33
N VAL A 426 13.36 18.23 20.16
CA VAL A 426 13.90 17.02 19.50
C VAL A 426 15.34 17.25 19.01
N PRO A 427 16.33 16.41 19.40
CA PRO A 427 17.70 16.53 18.93
C PRO A 427 17.81 16.34 17.41
N GLU A 428 18.55 17.22 16.73
CA GLU A 428 18.71 17.16 15.27
C GLU A 428 19.34 15.84 14.78
N GLU A 429 20.23 15.27 15.60
CA GLU A 429 20.87 13.99 15.31
C GLU A 429 19.87 12.82 15.36
N MET A 430 18.85 12.90 16.22
CA MET A 430 17.78 11.90 16.31
C MET A 430 16.89 11.96 15.07
N LEU A 431 16.46 13.15 14.66
CA LEU A 431 15.69 13.39 13.43
C LEU A 431 16.39 12.83 12.18
N LYS A 432 17.68 13.10 12.02
CA LYS A 432 18.47 12.60 10.88
C LYS A 432 18.59 11.09 10.91
N LYS A 433 18.88 10.48 12.06
CA LYS A 433 18.93 9.02 12.22
C LYS A 433 17.59 8.37 11.90
N THR A 434 16.48 8.95 12.37
CA THR A 434 15.14 8.42 12.07
C THR A 434 14.81 8.52 10.58
N LEU A 435 15.14 9.64 9.91
CA LEU A 435 14.96 9.76 8.45
C LEU A 435 15.83 8.79 7.66
N GLU A 436 17.08 8.54 8.10
CA GLU A 436 17.94 7.52 7.52
C GLU A 436 17.37 6.11 7.72
N GLN A 437 16.86 5.79 8.91
CA GLN A 437 16.18 4.52 9.18
C GLN A 437 14.92 4.34 8.33
N LEU A 438 14.10 5.39 8.17
CA LEU A 438 12.92 5.35 7.29
C LEU A 438 13.30 5.17 5.82
N TRP A 439 14.45 5.69 5.39
CA TRP A 439 15.00 5.44 4.06
C TRP A 439 15.49 3.99 3.90
N GLU A 440 16.23 3.45 4.88
CA GLU A 440 16.65 2.04 4.89
C GLU A 440 15.46 1.07 4.86
N LEU A 441 14.37 1.43 5.55
CA LEU A 441 13.10 0.69 5.56
C LEU A 441 12.27 0.86 4.29
N ARG A 442 12.75 1.66 3.31
CA ARG A 442 12.06 1.99 2.05
C ARG A 442 10.70 2.69 2.22
N LEU A 443 10.49 3.38 3.34
CA LEU A 443 9.32 4.24 3.57
C LEU A 443 9.54 5.64 2.96
N ILE A 444 10.80 6.04 2.82
CA ILE A 444 11.24 7.16 1.97
C ILE A 444 11.84 6.54 0.72
N HIS A 445 11.40 7.00 -0.45
CA HIS A 445 11.82 6.46 -1.73
C HIS A 445 13.22 6.97 -2.11
N GLU A 446 13.45 8.28 -2.01
CA GLU A 446 14.71 8.89 -2.40
C GLU A 446 15.01 10.15 -1.59
N LYS A 447 16.30 10.40 -1.34
CA LYS A 447 16.82 11.66 -0.81
C LYS A 447 17.48 12.43 -1.96
N ILE A 448 17.01 13.65 -2.22
CA ILE A 448 17.59 14.53 -3.24
C ILE A 448 18.10 15.82 -2.60
N ILE A 449 19.12 16.43 -3.22
CA ILE A 449 19.66 17.72 -2.79
C ILE A 449 19.33 18.74 -3.88
N ILE A 450 18.64 19.83 -3.50
CA ILE A 450 18.30 20.93 -4.40
C ILE A 450 18.92 22.21 -3.84
N GLY A 451 20.03 22.66 -4.46
CA GLY A 451 20.83 23.76 -3.91
C GLY A 451 21.53 23.32 -2.63
N ASP A 452 21.26 24.02 -1.54
CA ASP A 452 21.84 23.75 -0.21
C ASP A 452 20.86 23.04 0.74
N TYR A 453 19.70 22.58 0.21
CA TYR A 453 18.61 22.02 1.01
C TYR A 453 18.39 20.54 0.71
N ASP A 454 18.15 19.77 1.78
CA ASP A 454 17.82 18.36 1.74
C ASP A 454 16.31 18.16 1.52
N PHE A 455 15.97 17.30 0.57
CA PHE A 455 14.60 16.93 0.24
C PHE A 455 14.41 15.43 0.34
N PHE A 456 13.26 15.04 0.88
CA PHE A 456 12.84 13.65 1.00
C PHE A 456 11.62 13.42 0.12
N LEU A 457 11.73 12.41 -0.75
CA LEU A 457 10.67 11.94 -1.63
C LEU A 457 10.03 10.69 -1.02
N PHE A 458 8.76 10.80 -0.66
CA PHE A 458 7.99 9.68 -0.10
C PHE A 458 7.23 8.88 -1.19
N LYS A 459 7.21 9.39 -2.42
CA LYS A 459 6.67 8.71 -3.60
C LYS A 459 7.75 8.61 -4.68
N ASP A 460 7.60 7.65 -5.59
CA ASP A 460 8.43 7.55 -6.78
C ASP A 460 8.13 8.71 -7.73
N ILE A 461 8.94 9.77 -7.62
CA ILE A 461 8.79 11.01 -8.39
C ILE A 461 10.14 11.31 -9.04
N SER A 462 10.19 11.18 -10.36
CA SER A 462 11.35 11.62 -11.13
C SER A 462 11.34 13.14 -11.32
N LEU A 463 12.36 13.84 -10.82
CA LEU A 463 12.56 15.27 -11.07
C LEU A 463 13.69 15.49 -12.07
N LYS A 464 13.41 16.23 -13.15
CA LYS A 464 14.42 16.64 -14.13
C LYS A 464 15.24 17.80 -13.58
N ASP A 465 16.37 18.09 -14.22
CA ASP A 465 17.23 19.22 -13.80
C ASP A 465 16.49 20.57 -13.88
N ASP A 466 15.64 20.75 -14.90
CA ASP A 466 14.74 21.90 -14.99
C ASP A 466 13.79 21.99 -13.77
N ASP A 467 13.22 20.86 -13.31
CA ASP A 467 12.37 20.87 -12.13
C ASP A 467 13.16 21.35 -10.90
N LYS A 468 14.37 20.80 -10.70
CA LYS A 468 15.25 21.17 -9.58
C LYS A 468 15.62 22.65 -9.61
N GLU A 469 15.90 23.20 -10.79
CA GLU A 469 16.21 24.63 -10.94
C GLU A 469 14.99 25.51 -10.61
N PHE A 470 13.79 25.08 -11.02
CA PHE A 470 12.52 25.73 -10.68
C PHE A 470 12.27 25.74 -9.17
N PHE A 471 12.41 24.59 -8.50
CA PHE A 471 12.31 24.51 -7.03
C PHE A 471 13.36 25.37 -6.34
N LYS A 472 14.62 25.30 -6.78
CA LYS A 472 15.73 26.09 -6.21
C LYS A 472 15.42 27.59 -6.24
N PHE A 473 14.79 28.08 -7.30
CA PHE A 473 14.43 29.49 -7.41
C PHE A 473 13.28 29.89 -6.47
N ALA A 474 12.37 28.97 -6.15
CA ALA A 474 11.19 29.21 -5.32
C ALA A 474 11.44 29.09 -3.80
N ILE A 475 12.49 28.39 -3.37
CA ILE A 475 12.83 28.20 -1.94
C ILE A 475 13.08 29.55 -1.26
N ASN A 476 12.48 29.75 -0.09
CA ASN A 476 12.58 30.96 0.74
C ASN A 476 12.14 32.26 0.04
N LYS A 477 11.27 32.16 -0.97
CA LYS A 477 10.59 33.31 -1.58
C LYS A 477 9.11 33.27 -1.29
N LYS A 478 8.44 34.42 -1.43
CA LYS A 478 6.99 34.48 -1.41
C LYS A 478 6.39 33.72 -2.59
N PRO A 479 5.12 33.26 -2.51
CA PRO A 479 4.41 32.80 -3.70
C PRO A 479 4.51 33.85 -4.81
N MET A 480 4.91 33.40 -6.00
CA MET A 480 5.26 34.26 -7.14
C MET A 480 4.35 33.94 -8.32
N LYS A 481 4.14 34.90 -9.21
CA LYS A 481 3.42 34.68 -10.47
C LYS A 481 4.34 34.02 -11.49
N SER A 482 3.76 33.42 -12.52
CA SER A 482 4.51 32.85 -13.65
C SER A 482 5.47 33.86 -14.30
N GLU A 483 5.10 35.15 -14.34
CA GLU A 483 5.95 36.23 -14.88
C GLU A 483 7.26 36.42 -14.08
N ASP A 484 7.22 36.24 -12.76
CA ASP A 484 8.38 36.39 -11.88
C ASP A 484 9.39 35.26 -12.13
N PHE A 485 8.91 34.06 -12.45
CA PHE A 485 9.76 32.94 -12.86
C PHE A 485 10.39 33.20 -14.23
N ILE A 486 9.66 33.81 -15.17
CA ILE A 486 10.19 34.16 -16.51
C ILE A 486 11.35 35.14 -16.37
N GLN A 487 11.17 36.19 -15.58
CA GLN A 487 12.21 37.19 -15.35
C GLN A 487 13.37 36.65 -14.52
N GLY A 488 13.08 35.82 -13.52
CA GLY A 488 14.07 35.34 -12.55
C GLY A 488 14.94 34.19 -13.04
N LEU A 489 14.38 33.26 -13.81
CA LEU A 489 15.12 32.14 -14.41
C LEU A 489 15.63 32.46 -15.82
N ASN A 490 15.15 33.55 -16.43
CA ASN A 490 15.44 33.92 -17.81
C ASN A 490 15.14 32.78 -18.80
N TRP A 491 14.04 32.06 -18.55
CA TRP A 491 13.55 30.98 -19.40
C TRP A 491 12.48 31.50 -20.35
N GLU A 492 12.33 30.83 -21.49
CA GLU A 492 11.22 31.10 -22.40
C GLU A 492 9.87 30.77 -21.73
N GLU A 493 8.85 31.58 -22.00
CA GLU A 493 7.50 31.44 -21.43
C GLU A 493 6.93 30.03 -21.62
N TYR A 494 7.13 29.44 -22.79
CA TYR A 494 6.71 28.07 -23.09
C TYR A 494 7.37 27.04 -22.16
N LYS A 495 8.66 27.21 -21.85
CA LYS A 495 9.41 26.29 -20.97
C LYS A 495 8.88 26.35 -19.54
N ILE A 496 8.58 27.55 -19.04
CA ILE A 496 8.03 27.74 -17.70
C ILE A 496 6.63 27.16 -17.61
N ARG A 497 5.75 27.50 -18.55
CA ARG A 497 4.39 26.96 -18.58
C ARG A 497 4.38 25.43 -18.61
N TRP A 498 5.21 24.83 -19.45
CA TRP A 498 5.32 23.37 -19.53
C TRP A 498 5.88 22.74 -18.25
N THR A 499 6.81 23.41 -17.57
CA THR A 499 7.32 22.97 -16.27
C THR A 499 6.26 23.08 -15.19
N ILE A 500 5.46 24.15 -15.18
CA ILE A 500 4.35 24.34 -14.25
C ILE A 500 3.29 23.26 -14.43
N GLU A 501 2.83 23.04 -15.67
CA GLU A 501 1.82 22.01 -16.00
C GLU A 501 2.32 20.62 -15.56
N ARG A 502 3.58 20.27 -15.88
CA ARG A 502 4.20 19.00 -15.47
C ARG A 502 4.28 18.82 -13.96
N LEU A 503 4.68 19.85 -13.22
CA LEU A 503 4.80 19.79 -11.76
C LEU A 503 3.43 19.79 -11.08
N GLN A 504 2.42 20.40 -11.69
CA GLN A 504 1.03 20.37 -11.24
C GLN A 504 0.39 18.99 -11.43
N GLU A 505 0.62 18.34 -12.58
CA GLU A 505 0.19 16.95 -12.83
C GLU A 505 0.76 15.98 -11.80
N LYS A 506 2.00 16.22 -11.36
CA LYS A 506 2.65 15.45 -10.27
C LYS A 506 2.17 15.83 -8.87
N GLY A 507 1.30 16.84 -8.74
CA GLY A 507 0.77 17.32 -7.47
C GLY A 507 1.78 18.08 -6.60
N LEU A 508 2.91 18.52 -7.15
CA LEU A 508 4.01 19.13 -6.40
C LEU A 508 3.85 20.65 -6.24
N LEU A 509 3.04 21.26 -7.10
CA LEU A 509 2.67 22.68 -7.03
C LEU A 509 1.17 22.88 -7.24
N ARG A 510 0.68 24.03 -6.78
CA ARG A 510 -0.70 24.50 -6.95
C ARG A 510 -0.69 25.94 -7.41
N ILE A 511 -1.74 26.34 -8.12
CA ILE A 511 -1.95 27.71 -8.55
C ILE A 511 -3.17 28.24 -7.79
N GLU A 512 -2.96 29.25 -6.95
CA GLU A 512 -4.01 29.90 -6.18
C GLU A 512 -3.96 31.41 -6.45
N ASN A 513 -5.05 32.00 -6.94
CA ASN A 513 -5.14 33.44 -7.25
C ASN A 513 -3.98 33.96 -8.13
N ASP A 514 -3.60 33.20 -9.17
CA ASP A 514 -2.45 33.44 -10.06
C ASP A 514 -1.05 33.31 -9.43
N TYR A 515 -0.96 32.88 -8.17
CA TYR A 515 0.32 32.62 -7.51
C TYR A 515 0.65 31.13 -7.51
N ILE A 516 1.92 30.82 -7.77
CA ILE A 516 2.46 29.47 -7.74
C ILE A 516 2.89 29.14 -6.31
N ILE A 517 2.14 28.22 -5.70
CA ILE A 517 2.39 27.72 -4.37
C ILE A 517 3.00 26.32 -4.48
N ILE A 518 4.09 26.10 -3.74
CA ILE A 518 4.79 24.82 -3.72
C ILE A 518 4.76 24.32 -2.26
N PRO A 519 3.78 23.48 -1.91
CA PRO A 519 3.56 23.11 -0.51
C PRO A 519 4.67 22.22 0.07
N GLY A 520 5.54 21.62 -0.74
CA GLY A 520 6.68 20.83 -0.26
C GLY A 520 7.88 21.65 0.24
N ILE A 521 7.93 22.95 -0.03
CA ILE A 521 9.04 23.85 0.36
C ILE A 521 8.59 24.89 1.39
N ILE A 522 9.57 25.59 1.96
CA ILE A 522 9.35 26.81 2.73
C ILE A 522 9.25 27.99 1.74
N GLN A 523 8.05 28.55 1.62
CA GLN A 523 7.81 29.85 1.00
C GLN A 523 7.60 30.88 2.12
N LEU A 524 8.15 32.08 1.96
CA LEU A 524 7.90 33.18 2.91
C LEU A 524 6.45 33.68 2.73
N GLU A 525 5.75 34.00 3.82
CA GLU A 525 4.45 34.70 3.74
C GLU A 525 4.62 36.12 3.18
#